data_AF-A0A7L0SC33-F1
#
_entry.id   AF-A0A7L0SC33-F1
#
_cell.length_a   1.000
_cell.length_b   1.000
_cell.length_c   1.000
_cell.angle_alpha   90.00
_cell.angle_beta   90.00
_cell.angle_gamma   90.00
#
_symmetry.space_group_name_H-M   'P 1'
#
loop_
_entity.id
_entity.type
_entity.pdbx_description
1 polymer ?
#
loop_
_entity_poly.entity_id
_entity_poly.type
_entity_poly.pdbx_seq_one_letter_code
_entity_poly.pdbx_strand_id
1 'polypeptide(L)'
;SDSTEATREDNVVQLSTPIRYEPDIFLSSDSNLHRYEVHPLGTFPHGPGPEFKTTVKVQNFGCYPVRNLTLRMALPALGYRRATFLSVTRILAANATCTLQTPPEEPRQRGTAMVIPVHPEDLLHVDR
;
A
#
# COMPACT_ATOMS: atom_id res chain seq x y z
N SER A 1 21.67 -59.15 -37.16
CA SER A 1 22.13 -58.89 -35.78
C SER A 1 23.50 -58.28 -35.87
N ASP A 2 23.57 -56.95 -35.79
CA ASP A 2 24.83 -56.21 -35.88
C ASP A 2 25.18 -55.80 -34.45
N SER A 3 26.05 -56.58 -33.81
CA SER A 3 26.42 -56.40 -32.40
C SER A 3 27.57 -55.41 -32.29
N THR A 4 27.28 -54.12 -32.33
CA THR A 4 28.19 -53.10 -31.82
C THR A 4 28.24 -53.21 -30.29
N GLU A 5 29.43 -53.39 -29.72
CA GLU A 5 29.63 -53.47 -28.27
C GLU A 5 29.03 -52.26 -27.57
N ALA A 6 28.04 -52.50 -26.71
CA ALA A 6 27.44 -51.47 -25.86
C ALA A 6 28.49 -50.96 -24.87
N THR A 7 28.76 -49.66 -24.91
CA THR A 7 29.68 -49.01 -23.99
C THR A 7 28.94 -48.52 -22.75
N ARG A 8 29.63 -48.37 -21.61
CA ARG A 8 29.00 -47.92 -20.36
C ARG A 8 28.29 -46.56 -20.50
N GLU A 9 28.81 -45.70 -21.37
CA GLU A 9 28.30 -44.37 -21.66
C GLU A 9 26.92 -44.40 -22.34
N ASP A 10 26.60 -45.48 -23.06
CA ASP A 10 25.31 -45.65 -23.74
C ASP A 10 24.13 -45.82 -22.76
N ASN A 11 24.42 -46.06 -21.48
CA ASN A 11 23.41 -46.19 -20.40
C ASN A 11 23.25 -44.93 -19.55
N VAL A 12 23.86 -43.81 -19.95
CA VAL A 12 23.80 -42.56 -19.18
C VAL A 12 22.78 -41.61 -19.80
N VAL A 13 21.82 -41.15 -19.00
CA VAL A 13 20.90 -40.07 -19.38
C VAL A 13 21.09 -38.88 -18.44
N GLN A 14 21.35 -37.70 -19.01
CA GLN A 14 21.46 -36.47 -18.24
C GLN A 14 20.11 -35.76 -18.23
N LEU A 15 19.42 -35.80 -17.07
CA LEU A 15 18.19 -35.05 -16.88
C LEU A 15 18.51 -33.65 -16.32
N SER A 16 18.00 -32.62 -16.96
CA SER A 16 18.07 -31.24 -16.47
C SER A 16 16.67 -30.63 -16.51
N THR A 17 16.22 -30.11 -15.37
CA THR A 17 14.96 -29.37 -15.27
C THR A 17 15.22 -28.03 -14.58
N PRO A 18 14.71 -26.92 -15.12
CA PRO A 18 14.81 -25.64 -14.44
C PRO A 18 13.92 -25.66 -13.18
N ILE A 19 14.43 -25.06 -12.10
CA ILE A 19 13.69 -24.85 -10.87
C ILE A 19 13.42 -23.34 -10.76
N ARG A 20 12.16 -22.98 -10.54
CA ARG A 20 11.73 -21.60 -10.28
C ARG A 20 11.21 -21.50 -8.85
N TYR A 21 11.76 -20.54 -8.11
CA TYR A 21 11.24 -20.18 -6.80
C TYR A 21 10.08 -19.21 -6.96
N GLU A 22 8.94 -19.54 -6.36
CA GLU A 22 7.76 -18.68 -6.34
C GLU A 22 7.50 -18.24 -4.90
N PRO A 23 7.52 -16.93 -4.60
CA PRO A 23 7.20 -16.42 -3.28
C PRO A 23 5.68 -16.34 -3.12
N ASP A 24 5.18 -16.66 -1.92
CA ASP A 24 3.78 -16.46 -1.55
C ASP A 24 3.74 -15.38 -0.46
N ILE A 25 3.49 -14.13 -0.89
CA ILE A 25 3.46 -12.96 -0.02
C ILE A 25 2.04 -12.46 0.10
N PHE A 26 1.56 -12.41 1.34
CA PHE A 26 0.24 -11.89 1.67
C PHE A 26 0.33 -10.53 2.36
N LEU A 27 -0.48 -9.60 1.88
CA LEU A 27 -0.62 -8.26 2.43
C LEU A 27 -1.99 -8.13 3.09
N SER A 28 -2.01 -7.68 4.33
CA SER A 28 -3.26 -7.32 5.03
C SER A 28 -3.15 -5.98 5.72
N SER A 29 -4.29 -5.32 5.88
CA SER A 29 -4.41 -4.04 6.58
C SER A 29 -5.60 -4.06 7.52
N ASP A 30 -5.43 -3.47 8.69
CA ASP A 30 -6.49 -3.30 9.69
C ASP A 30 -6.44 -1.88 10.26
N SER A 31 -7.59 -1.26 10.49
CA SER A 31 -7.67 0.11 11.01
C SER A 31 -8.64 0.17 12.17
N ASN A 32 -8.29 0.88 13.23
CA ASN A 32 -9.19 1.04 14.39
C ASN A 32 -10.35 2.03 14.13
N LEU A 33 -10.38 2.71 12.98
CA LEU A 33 -11.45 3.60 12.57
C LEU A 33 -11.74 3.43 11.08
N HIS A 34 -12.82 2.72 10.76
CA HIS A 34 -13.24 2.48 9.37
C HIS A 34 -14.16 3.55 8.80
N ARG A 35 -14.83 4.31 9.67
CA ARG A 35 -15.78 5.36 9.30
C ARG A 35 -15.70 6.48 10.33
N TYR A 36 -15.63 7.71 9.83
CA TYR A 36 -15.76 8.90 10.67
C TYR A 36 -16.85 9.80 10.08
N GLU A 37 -17.85 10.11 10.90
CA GLU A 37 -18.93 11.02 10.52
C GLU A 37 -18.49 12.45 10.82
N VAL A 38 -18.39 13.23 9.75
CA VAL A 38 -18.02 14.64 9.83
C VAL A 38 -19.22 15.42 10.33
N HIS A 39 -19.06 16.09 11.45
CA HIS A 39 -20.11 16.93 12.03
C HIS A 39 -20.13 18.29 11.33
N PRO A 40 -21.27 19.02 11.31
CA PRO A 40 -21.35 20.34 10.73
C PRO A 40 -20.33 21.34 11.32
N LEU A 41 -20.04 22.40 10.56
CA LEU A 41 -19.18 23.48 11.01
C LEU A 41 -19.66 24.07 12.35
N GLY A 42 -18.73 24.27 13.29
CA GLY A 42 -19.01 24.91 14.60
C GLY A 42 -19.15 23.94 15.78
N THR A 43 -19.28 22.64 15.55
CA THR A 43 -19.32 21.60 16.60
C THR A 43 -17.99 20.87 16.82
N PHE A 44 -16.94 21.18 16.05
CA PHE A 44 -15.64 20.54 16.25
C PHE A 44 -14.97 21.03 17.53
N PRO A 45 -14.53 20.13 18.42
CA PRO A 45 -13.54 20.50 19.43
C PRO A 45 -12.27 21.00 18.70
N HIS A 46 -11.65 22.06 19.20
CA HIS A 46 -10.44 22.63 18.59
C HIS A 46 -9.35 21.55 18.48
N GLY A 47 -9.05 21.07 17.26
CA GLY A 47 -8.04 20.03 17.03
C GLY A 47 -8.13 19.31 15.67
N PRO A 48 -7.13 18.48 15.32
CA PRO A 48 -6.97 17.84 14.00
C PRO A 48 -7.95 16.69 13.68
N GLY A 49 -9.09 16.61 14.39
CA GLY A 49 -10.03 15.48 14.26
C GLY A 49 -9.58 14.23 15.02
N PRO A 50 -10.23 13.07 14.79
CA PRO A 50 -9.90 11.83 15.49
C PRO A 50 -8.58 11.24 14.99
N GLU A 51 -7.76 10.78 15.93
CA GLU A 51 -6.61 9.94 15.58
C GLU A 51 -7.05 8.50 15.32
N PHE A 52 -6.51 7.91 14.26
CA PHE A 52 -6.68 6.50 13.97
C PHE A 52 -5.35 5.85 13.59
N LYS A 53 -5.31 4.53 13.75
CA LYS A 53 -4.16 3.69 13.50
C LYS A 53 -4.53 2.67 12.45
N THR A 54 -3.83 2.73 11.32
CA THR A 54 -3.85 1.67 10.31
C THR A 54 -2.59 0.84 10.45
N THR A 55 -2.76 -0.47 10.66
CA THR A 55 -1.69 -1.46 10.75
C THR A 55 -1.64 -2.25 9.45
N VAL A 56 -0.47 -2.31 8.84
CA VAL A 56 -0.23 -3.11 7.63
C VAL A 56 0.70 -4.26 7.99
N LYS A 57 0.35 -5.47 7.55
CA LYS A 57 1.12 -6.70 7.79
C LYS A 57 1.51 -7.32 6.46
N VAL A 58 2.78 -7.69 6.36
CA VAL A 58 3.32 -8.50 5.26
C VAL A 58 3.66 -9.87 5.82
N GLN A 59 3.12 -10.92 5.22
CA GLN A 59 3.33 -12.31 5.64
C GLN A 59 3.87 -13.10 4.46
N ASN A 60 4.81 -14.02 4.73
CA ASN A 60 5.31 -14.97 3.75
C ASN A 60 4.73 -16.35 4.07
N PHE A 61 3.83 -16.85 3.22
CA PHE A 61 3.28 -18.20 3.30
C PHE A 61 4.08 -19.21 2.47
N GLY A 62 5.07 -18.75 1.71
CA GLY A 62 5.92 -19.59 0.90
C GLY A 62 6.94 -20.37 1.73
N CYS A 63 7.50 -21.42 1.13
CA CYS A 63 8.48 -22.29 1.79
C CYS A 63 9.88 -21.68 1.90
N TYR A 64 10.15 -20.57 1.20
CA TYR A 64 11.49 -19.97 1.09
C TYR A 64 11.50 -18.54 1.63
N PRO A 65 12.59 -18.12 2.32
CA PRO A 65 12.71 -16.76 2.83
C PRO A 65 12.89 -15.75 1.68
N VAL A 66 12.12 -14.68 1.73
CA VAL A 66 12.24 -13.55 0.78
C VAL A 66 13.12 -12.45 1.39
N ARG A 67 14.07 -11.94 0.61
CA ARG A 67 15.00 -10.87 1.02
C ARG A 67 14.72 -9.59 0.22
N ASN A 68 15.15 -8.45 0.76
CA ASN A 68 15.05 -7.13 0.12
C ASN A 68 13.62 -6.74 -0.28
N LEU A 69 12.62 -7.16 0.51
CA LEU A 69 11.23 -6.82 0.27
C LEU A 69 11.00 -5.34 0.53
N THR A 70 10.40 -4.65 -0.44
CA THR A 70 10.05 -3.22 -0.34
C THR A 70 8.55 -3.08 -0.51
N LEU A 71 7.89 -2.46 0.46
CA LEU A 71 6.48 -2.08 0.38
C LEU A 71 6.37 -0.58 0.11
N ARG A 72 5.64 -0.21 -0.95
CA ARG A 72 5.30 1.18 -1.26
C ARG A 72 3.81 1.38 -1.06
N MET A 73 3.45 2.40 -0.29
CA MET A 73 2.05 2.71 0.04
C MET A 73 1.78 4.17 -0.26
N ALA A 74 0.66 4.44 -0.94
CA ALA A 74 0.14 5.79 -1.10
C ALA A 74 -0.93 6.02 -0.03
N LEU A 75 -0.75 7.08 0.77
CA LEU A 75 -1.71 7.49 1.78
C LEU A 75 -2.40 8.77 1.30
N PRO A 76 -3.74 8.84 1.31
CA PRO A 76 -4.43 10.06 0.94
C PRO A 76 -4.08 11.16 1.96
N ALA A 77 -3.69 12.33 1.50
CA ALA A 77 -3.32 13.45 2.39
C ALA A 77 -4.02 14.76 2.03
N LEU A 78 -4.35 14.93 0.74
CA LEU A 78 -4.84 16.17 0.15
C LEU A 78 -6.19 15.94 -0.54
N GLY A 79 -7.16 16.80 -0.24
CA GLY A 79 -8.49 16.80 -0.83
C GLY A 79 -8.61 17.88 -1.91
N TYR A 80 -9.85 18.32 -2.15
CA TYR A 80 -10.14 19.38 -3.12
C TYR A 80 -9.30 20.64 -2.84
N ARG A 81 -8.77 21.26 -3.91
CA ARG A 81 -7.86 22.42 -3.84
C ARG A 81 -6.64 22.21 -2.94
N ARG A 82 -6.15 20.97 -2.83
CA ARG A 82 -4.99 20.58 -2.00
C ARG A 82 -5.19 20.89 -0.51
N ALA A 83 -6.42 20.95 -0.02
CA ALA A 83 -6.69 21.07 1.41
C ALA A 83 -6.22 19.79 2.13
N THR A 84 -5.33 19.92 3.10
CA THR A 84 -4.88 18.77 3.91
C THR A 84 -6.03 18.27 4.76
N PHE A 85 -6.37 16.99 4.64
CA PHE A 85 -7.43 16.35 5.44
C PHE A 85 -6.97 15.13 6.23
N LEU A 86 -5.77 14.62 5.92
CA LEU A 86 -5.14 13.54 6.66
C LEU A 86 -3.64 13.81 6.78
N SER A 87 -3.10 13.61 7.97
CA SER A 87 -1.67 13.73 8.25
C SER A 87 -1.19 12.53 9.03
N VAL A 88 -0.04 11.98 8.63
CA VAL A 88 0.62 10.91 9.39
C VAL A 88 1.35 11.54 10.58
N THR A 89 0.91 11.23 11.79
CA THR A 89 1.51 11.75 13.02
C THR A 89 2.67 10.88 13.52
N ARG A 90 2.59 9.56 13.31
CA ARG A 90 3.60 8.61 13.76
C ARG A 90 3.64 7.37 12.86
N ILE A 91 4.84 6.83 12.66
CA ILE A 91 5.04 5.51 12.05
C ILE A 91 5.60 4.57 13.11
N LEU A 92 4.97 3.41 13.26
CA LEU A 92 5.42 2.34 14.15
C LEU A 92 5.82 1.15 13.27
N ALA A 93 7.08 0.73 13.35
CA ALA A 93 7.59 -0.41 12.62
C ALA A 93 8.28 -1.38 13.58
N ALA A 94 8.05 -2.68 13.40
CA ALA A 94 8.67 -3.73 14.20
C ALA A 94 9.98 -4.20 13.54
N ASN A 95 9.86 -4.89 12.41
CA ASN A 95 10.97 -5.58 11.76
C ASN A 95 11.32 -4.96 10.40
N ALA A 96 11.01 -3.67 10.22
CA ALA A 96 11.15 -2.97 8.96
C ALA A 96 11.59 -1.52 9.19
N THR A 97 12.29 -0.97 8.20
CA THR A 97 12.61 0.46 8.15
C THR A 97 11.60 1.16 7.25
N CYS A 98 10.99 2.23 7.74
CA CYS A 98 9.97 2.98 7.02
C CYS A 98 10.44 4.41 6.78
N THR A 99 10.11 4.96 5.60
CA THR A 99 10.33 6.38 5.28
C THR A 99 9.02 6.98 4.80
N LEU A 100 8.67 8.16 5.30
CA LEU A 100 7.51 8.93 4.85
C LEU A 100 7.99 9.95 3.82
N GLN A 101 7.35 9.95 2.66
CA GLN A 101 7.52 11.02 1.67
C GLN A 101 6.28 11.89 1.73
N THR A 102 6.43 13.13 2.22
CA THR A 102 5.37 14.13 2.17
C THR A 102 5.24 14.68 0.75
N PRO A 103 4.02 14.99 0.29
CA PRO A 103 3.85 15.68 -0.99
C PRO A 103 4.58 17.03 -0.95
N PRO A 104 5.18 17.48 -2.07
CA PRO A 104 5.81 18.79 -2.15
C PRO A 104 4.79 19.89 -1.81
N GLU A 105 5.16 20.78 -0.89
CA GLU A 105 4.36 21.94 -0.49
C GLU A 105 4.46 23.01 -1.59
N GLU A 106 3.36 23.26 -2.32
CA GLU A 106 3.27 24.43 -3.20
C GLU A 106 2.83 25.66 -2.37
N PRO A 107 3.28 26.89 -2.70
CA PRO A 107 2.99 28.08 -1.90
C PRO A 107 1.48 28.27 -1.69
N ARG A 108 1.05 28.28 -0.43
CA ARG A 108 -0.35 28.52 -0.04
C ARG A 108 -0.83 29.86 -0.63
N GLN A 109 -1.75 29.80 -1.59
CA GLN A 109 -2.52 30.99 -1.97
C GLN A 109 -3.45 31.34 -0.80
N ARG A 110 -3.14 32.44 -0.12
CA ARG A 110 -3.99 33.08 0.89
C ARG A 110 -5.37 33.32 0.28
N GLY A 111 -6.37 32.57 0.76
CA GLY A 111 -7.75 32.75 0.37
C GLY A 111 -8.62 31.69 1.00
N THR A 112 -9.22 32.03 2.14
CA THR A 112 -10.33 31.33 2.78
C THR A 112 -11.36 30.88 1.74
N ALA A 113 -11.39 29.59 1.43
CA ALA A 113 -12.50 28.98 0.72
C ALA A 113 -13.11 27.94 1.66
N MET A 114 -14.29 28.28 2.18
CA MET A 114 -15.16 27.41 2.95
C MET A 114 -15.23 26.02 2.28
N VAL A 115 -15.00 24.96 3.05
CA VAL A 115 -15.32 23.61 2.61
C VAL A 115 -16.84 23.52 2.55
N ILE A 116 -17.40 23.64 1.35
CA ILE A 116 -18.81 23.36 1.11
C ILE A 116 -18.92 21.82 0.96
N PRO A 117 -19.61 21.11 1.86
CA PRO A 117 -19.90 19.70 1.65
C PRO A 117 -20.71 19.58 0.35
N VAL A 118 -20.18 18.86 -0.62
CA VAL A 118 -20.88 18.56 -1.87
C VAL A 118 -21.71 17.30 -1.63
N HIS A 119 -23.02 17.37 -1.86
CA HIS A 119 -23.89 16.21 -1.68
C HIS A 119 -23.57 15.17 -2.78
N PRO A 120 -23.64 13.86 -2.51
CA PRO A 120 -23.33 12.84 -3.51
C PRO A 120 -24.09 12.99 -4.85
N GLU A 121 -25.35 13.46 -4.84
CA GLU A 121 -26.10 13.72 -6.08
C GLU A 121 -25.47 14.84 -6.94
N ASP A 122 -24.82 15.82 -6.32
CA ASP A 122 -24.23 16.98 -7.01
C ASP A 122 -22.96 16.57 -7.78
N LEU A 123 -22.32 15.46 -7.39
CA LEU A 123 -21.16 14.89 -8.10
C LEU A 123 -21.55 14.18 -9.41
N LEU A 124 -22.82 13.76 -9.55
CA LEU A 124 -23.32 13.10 -10.77
C LEU A 124 -23.51 14.08 -11.94
N HIS A 125 -23.46 15.38 -11.67
CA HIS A 125 -23.69 16.44 -12.66
C HIS A 125 -22.38 17.08 -13.17
N VAL A 126 -21.22 16.57 -12.75
CA VAL A 126 -19.90 17.15 -13.07
C VAL A 126 -19.27 16.54 -14.34
N ASP A 127 -20.02 15.74 -15.10
CA ASP A 127 -19.67 15.37 -16.47
C ASP A 127 -20.59 16.08 -17.48
N ARG A 128 -20.20 17.29 -17.88
CA ARG A 128 -20.44 17.82 -19.24
C ARG A 128 -19.44 18.89 -19.63
#